data_AF-A0AAR5PRC5-F1
#
_entry.id   AF-A0AAR5PRC5-F1
#
_cell.length_a   1.000
_cell.length_b   1.000
_cell.length_c   1.000
_cell.angle_alpha   90.00
_cell.angle_beta   90.00
_cell.angle_gamma   90.00
#
_symmetry.space_group_name_H-M   'P 1'
#
loop_
_entity.id
_entity.type
_entity.pdbx_description
1 polymer ?
#
loop_
_entity_poly.entity_id
_entity_poly.type
_entity_poly.pdbx_seq_one_letter_code
_entity_poly.pdbx_strand_id
1 'polypeptide(L)'
;MFKLILLVSAFAAFATSASLKISPDELQLIFQTLEADVQVRVSAAQIEIRNTLVPVKILVQDAKAQLDNEIEDSGSFYYKEIVVLQQEAELQGKDISSCIESANYSVVAINLNLTETYYTYIEDSEREAEDSVQQAVDITANALSTLDELKQRIYACSDNDCAQQLDIELVEFYGAVVKVIYNTIEDVNVATLQVLPDNLSKAVFDKVQYSDQLYELVSEVGRCL
;
A
#
# COMPACT_ATOMS: atom_id res chain seq x y z
N MET A 1 -2.64 19.00 7.43
CA MET A 1 -1.62 20.06 7.60
C MET A 1 -1.51 20.48 9.07
N PHE A 2 -0.96 19.60 9.91
CA PHE A 2 -0.56 19.98 11.27
C PHE A 2 0.86 20.53 11.20
N LYS A 3 1.01 21.82 11.50
CA LYS A 3 2.32 22.47 11.62
C LYS A 3 3.07 21.86 12.80
N LEU A 4 3.97 20.93 12.50
CA LEU A 4 5.03 20.47 13.40
C LEU A 4 5.99 21.64 13.63
N ILE A 5 5.67 22.45 14.64
CA ILE A 5 6.51 23.58 15.05
C ILE A 5 7.84 23.01 15.56
N LEU A 6 8.88 23.29 14.78
CA LEU A 6 10.29 23.13 15.06
C LEU A 6 10.62 23.51 16.52
N LEU A 7 10.77 22.51 17.38
CA LEU A 7 11.49 22.59 18.66
C LEU A 7 13.00 22.36 18.47
N VAL A 8 13.52 22.56 17.26
CA VAL A 8 14.96 22.44 16.97
C VAL A 8 15.76 23.60 17.58
N SER A 9 15.11 24.74 17.88
CA SER A 9 15.78 25.94 18.42
C SER A 9 16.16 25.88 19.89
N ALA A 10 15.75 24.85 20.64
CA ALA A 10 16.20 24.67 22.02
C ALA A 10 17.58 23.97 22.09
N PHE A 11 17.91 23.10 21.14
CA PHE A 11 19.11 22.24 21.19
C PHE A 11 20.43 22.99 20.95
N ALA A 12 20.39 24.08 20.16
CA ALA A 12 21.59 24.89 19.92
C ALA A 12 22.12 25.58 21.19
N ALA A 13 21.31 25.72 22.24
CA ALA A 13 21.73 26.30 23.52
C ALA A 13 22.44 25.29 24.45
N PHE A 14 22.17 23.98 24.32
CA PHE A 14 22.73 22.95 25.19
C PHE A 14 24.10 22.44 24.72
N ALA A 15 24.36 22.47 23.40
CA ALA A 15 25.69 22.13 22.87
C ALA A 15 26.77 23.19 23.17
N THR A 16 26.38 24.42 23.51
CA THR A 16 27.31 25.53 23.80
C THR A 16 27.72 25.66 25.28
N SER A 17 27.16 24.88 26.20
CA SER A 17 27.59 24.85 27.60
C SER A 17 28.65 23.75 27.84
N ALA A 18 29.73 23.75 27.07
CA ALA A 18 30.87 22.83 27.22
C ALA A 18 31.68 23.03 28.53
N SER A 19 31.14 23.76 29.52
CA SER A 19 31.82 24.08 30.79
C SER A 19 31.10 23.58 32.05
N LEU A 20 29.96 22.89 31.92
CA LEU A 20 29.25 22.24 33.03
C LEU A 20 28.91 20.81 32.62
N LYS A 21 29.50 19.81 33.30
CA LYS A 21 29.14 18.41 33.08
C LYS A 21 27.67 18.22 33.47
N ILE A 22 26.89 17.58 32.60
CA ILE A 22 25.51 17.16 32.91
C ILE A 22 25.54 16.16 34.08
N SER A 23 24.67 16.38 35.06
CA SER A 23 24.42 15.45 36.15
C SER A 23 23.40 14.36 35.75
N PRO A 24 23.37 13.21 36.44
CA PRO A 24 22.36 12.18 36.21
C PRO A 24 20.91 12.69 36.32
N ASP A 25 20.63 13.59 37.26
CA ASP A 25 19.29 14.16 37.45
C ASP A 25 18.88 15.07 36.27
N GLU A 26 19.81 15.88 35.77
CA GLU A 26 19.58 16.71 34.57
C GLU A 26 19.34 15.85 33.33
N LEU A 27 20.12 14.78 33.15
CA LEU A 27 19.93 13.83 32.05
C LEU A 27 18.57 13.15 32.11
N GLN A 28 18.12 12.71 33.29
CA GLN A 28 16.79 12.11 33.45
C GLN A 28 15.66 13.07 33.07
N LEU A 29 15.79 14.36 33.41
CA LEU A 29 14.80 15.38 33.04
C LEU A 29 14.77 15.63 31.52
N ILE A 30 15.95 15.70 30.89
CA ILE A 30 16.08 15.80 29.42
C ILE A 30 15.43 14.58 28.78
N PHE A 31 15.76 13.38 29.27
CA PHE A 31 15.19 12.13 28.77
C PHE A 31 13.67 12.10 28.85
N GLN A 32 13.06 12.44 29.99
CA GLN A 32 11.60 12.46 30.13
C GLN A 32 10.92 13.39 29.12
N THR A 33 11.55 14.53 28.83
CA THR A 33 11.04 15.48 27.84
C THR A 33 11.09 14.89 26.43
N LEU A 34 12.19 14.25 26.05
CA LEU A 34 12.35 13.64 24.73
C LEU A 34 11.54 12.35 24.59
N GLU A 35 11.41 11.55 25.65
CA GLU A 35 10.58 10.34 25.70
C GLU A 35 9.13 10.68 25.35
N ALA A 36 8.57 11.70 26.01
CA ALA A 36 7.19 12.14 25.75
C ALA A 36 7.00 12.62 24.30
N ASP A 37 7.96 13.38 23.76
CA ASP A 37 7.88 13.86 22.37
C ASP A 37 8.00 12.70 21.36
N VAL A 38 8.93 11.77 21.55
CA VAL A 38 9.07 10.58 20.67
C VAL A 38 7.81 9.72 20.73
N GLN A 39 7.24 9.47 21.92
CA GLN A 39 6.01 8.71 22.07
C GLN A 39 4.83 9.35 21.32
N VAL A 40 4.68 10.67 21.41
CA VAL A 40 3.64 11.41 20.67
C VAL A 40 3.86 11.31 19.16
N ARG A 41 5.09 11.48 18.69
CA ARG A 41 5.43 11.38 17.26
C ARG A 41 5.17 9.98 16.70
N VAL A 42 5.62 8.94 17.41
CA VAL A 42 5.39 7.55 17.01
C VAL A 42 3.89 7.25 16.98
N SER A 43 3.13 7.67 18.00
CA SER A 43 1.68 7.46 18.03
C SER A 43 0.98 8.15 16.87
N ALA A 44 1.34 9.41 16.58
CA ALA A 44 0.81 10.14 15.44
C ALA A 44 1.16 9.47 14.10
N ALA A 45 2.42 9.05 13.94
CA ALA A 45 2.88 8.34 12.76
C ALA A 45 2.14 7.03 12.54
N GLN A 46 1.96 6.21 13.58
CA GLN A 46 1.23 4.94 13.49
C GLN A 46 -0.25 5.14 13.11
N ILE A 47 -0.87 6.22 13.58
CA ILE A 47 -2.23 6.59 13.16
C ILE A 47 -2.24 6.95 11.67
N GLU A 48 -1.31 7.79 11.23
CA GLU A 48 -1.22 8.20 9.82
C GLU A 48 -0.94 7.00 8.89
N ILE A 49 0.03 6.16 9.24
CA ILE A 49 0.36 4.92 8.53
C ILE A 49 -0.85 3.98 8.47
N ARG A 50 -1.58 3.76 9.57
CA ARG A 50 -2.78 2.90 9.55
C ARG A 50 -3.91 3.49 8.72
N ASN A 51 -4.03 4.81 8.67
CA ASN A 51 -5.07 5.48 7.92
C ASN A 51 -4.90 5.34 6.40
N THR A 52 -3.75 4.88 5.89
CA THR A 52 -3.55 4.61 4.46
C THR A 52 -4.15 3.28 4.01
N LEU A 53 -4.40 2.34 4.92
CA LEU A 53 -4.99 1.02 4.60
C LEU A 53 -6.40 1.13 4.00
N VAL A 54 -7.20 2.10 4.46
CA VAL A 54 -8.56 2.30 3.91
C VAL A 54 -8.50 2.77 2.45
N PRO A 55 -7.74 3.82 2.10
CA PRO A 55 -7.47 4.18 0.71
C PRO A 55 -6.96 3.03 -0.16
N VAL A 56 -5.98 2.24 0.32
CA VAL A 56 -5.45 1.07 -0.41
C VAL A 56 -6.57 0.12 -0.80
N LYS A 57 -7.39 -0.28 0.18
CA LYS A 57 -8.51 -1.19 -0.05
C LYS A 57 -9.52 -0.64 -1.06
N ILE A 58 -9.85 0.66 -0.98
CA ILE A 58 -10.79 1.30 -1.91
C ILE A 58 -10.23 1.26 -3.34
N LEU A 59 -8.97 1.66 -3.52
CA LEU A 59 -8.33 1.66 -4.84
C LEU A 59 -8.30 0.27 -5.48
N VAL A 60 -7.98 -0.75 -4.70
CA VAL A 60 -7.98 -2.15 -5.16
C VAL A 60 -9.38 -2.62 -5.54
N GLN A 61 -10.39 -2.30 -4.72
CA GLN A 61 -11.78 -2.66 -5.01
C GLN A 61 -12.30 -1.96 -6.26
N ASP A 62 -11.98 -0.68 -6.44
CA ASP A 62 -12.35 0.10 -7.62
C ASP A 62 -11.69 -0.48 -8.88
N ALA A 63 -10.41 -0.87 -8.81
CA ALA A 63 -9.70 -1.50 -9.92
C ALA A 63 -10.31 -2.86 -10.32
N LYS A 64 -10.64 -3.72 -9.34
CA LYS A 64 -11.32 -5.00 -9.59
C LYS A 64 -12.70 -4.79 -10.24
N ALA A 65 -13.49 -3.87 -9.70
CA ALA A 65 -14.81 -3.55 -10.24
C ALA A 65 -14.73 -2.95 -11.65
N GLN A 66 -13.72 -2.10 -11.92
CA GLN A 66 -13.50 -1.57 -13.26
C GLN A 66 -13.20 -2.68 -14.26
N LEU A 67 -12.32 -3.63 -13.92
CA LEU A 67 -12.03 -4.78 -14.77
C LEU A 67 -13.29 -5.58 -15.09
N ASP A 68 -14.08 -5.92 -14.07
CA ASP A 68 -15.30 -6.71 -14.24
C ASP A 68 -16.29 -6.02 -15.20
N ASN A 69 -16.48 -4.70 -15.02
CA ASN A 69 -17.32 -3.90 -15.92
C ASN A 69 -16.77 -3.88 -17.35
N GLU A 70 -15.46 -3.75 -17.53
CA GLU A 70 -14.83 -3.72 -18.85
C GLU A 70 -14.97 -5.05 -19.60
N ILE A 71 -14.86 -6.18 -18.88
CA ILE A 71 -15.09 -7.54 -19.40
C ILE A 71 -16.56 -7.71 -19.81
N GLU A 72 -17.49 -7.30 -18.94
CA GLU A 72 -18.94 -7.40 -19.20
C GLU A 72 -19.34 -6.57 -20.42
N ASP A 73 -18.95 -5.30 -20.45
CA ASP A 73 -19.29 -4.37 -21.53
C ASP A 73 -18.73 -4.85 -22.86
N SER A 74 -17.46 -5.26 -22.87
CA SER A 74 -16.77 -5.72 -24.08
C SER A 74 -17.26 -7.11 -24.52
N GLY A 75 -17.75 -7.94 -23.59
CA GLY A 75 -18.31 -9.26 -23.88
C GLY A 75 -19.77 -9.25 -24.29
N SER A 76 -20.48 -8.14 -24.04
CA SER A 76 -21.93 -8.05 -24.28
C SER A 76 -22.34 -8.29 -25.74
N PHE A 77 -21.47 -8.02 -26.72
CA PHE A 77 -21.77 -8.25 -28.13
C PHE A 77 -21.86 -9.74 -28.44
N TYR A 78 -20.98 -10.57 -27.86
CA TYR A 78 -20.93 -12.01 -28.12
C TYR A 78 -22.30 -12.65 -27.87
N TYR A 79 -22.89 -12.40 -26.70
CA TYR A 79 -24.19 -12.97 -26.34
C TYR A 79 -25.32 -12.48 -27.24
N LYS A 80 -25.26 -11.23 -27.72
CA LYS A 80 -26.25 -10.70 -28.65
C LYS A 80 -26.16 -11.41 -30.01
N GLU A 81 -24.97 -11.58 -30.54
CA GLU A 81 -24.75 -12.26 -31.84
C GLU A 81 -25.11 -13.75 -31.77
N ILE A 82 -24.80 -14.45 -30.68
CA ILE A 82 -25.20 -15.85 -30.49
C ILE A 82 -26.72 -16.01 -30.53
N VAL A 83 -27.48 -15.09 -29.91
CA VAL A 83 -28.95 -15.12 -29.96
C VAL A 83 -29.46 -14.91 -31.40
N VAL A 84 -28.83 -14.02 -32.17
CA VAL A 84 -29.16 -13.81 -33.59
C VAL A 84 -28.90 -15.08 -34.39
N LEU A 85 -27.72 -15.69 -34.26
CA LEU A 85 -27.37 -16.93 -34.96
C LEU A 85 -28.30 -18.09 -34.60
N GLN A 86 -28.71 -18.20 -33.33
CA GLN A 86 -29.68 -19.20 -32.91
C GLN A 86 -31.03 -19.02 -33.61
N GLN A 87 -31.54 -17.79 -33.67
CA GLN A 87 -32.79 -17.48 -34.36
C GLN A 87 -32.70 -17.78 -35.86
N GLU A 88 -31.57 -17.47 -36.50
CA GLU A 88 -31.33 -17.79 -37.91
C GLU A 88 -31.31 -19.31 -38.15
N ALA A 89 -30.68 -20.09 -37.26
CA ALA A 89 -30.65 -21.55 -37.34
C ALA A 89 -32.07 -22.15 -37.25
N GLU A 90 -32.86 -21.65 -36.28
CA GLU A 90 -34.25 -22.08 -36.07
C GLU A 90 -35.11 -21.84 -37.32
N LEU A 91 -34.96 -20.68 -37.98
CA LEU A 91 -35.65 -20.36 -39.24
C LEU A 91 -35.24 -21.27 -40.41
N GLN A 92 -34.01 -21.78 -40.39
CA GLN A 92 -33.48 -22.72 -41.39
C GLN A 92 -33.73 -24.19 -41.03
N GLY A 93 -34.33 -24.47 -39.86
CA GLY A 93 -34.51 -25.84 -39.35
C GLY A 93 -33.19 -26.54 -39.01
N LYS A 94 -32.13 -25.78 -38.71
CA LYS A 94 -30.83 -26.28 -38.27
C LYS A 94 -30.72 -26.26 -36.75
N ASP A 95 -29.99 -27.24 -36.20
CA ASP A 95 -29.64 -27.28 -34.78
C ASP A 95 -28.15 -26.96 -34.62
N ILE A 96 -27.86 -25.80 -34.03
CA ILE A 96 -26.50 -25.33 -33.74
C ILE A 96 -26.17 -25.34 -32.24
N SER A 97 -27.01 -25.97 -31.41
CA SER A 97 -26.89 -25.97 -29.94
C SER A 97 -25.52 -26.41 -29.44
N SER A 98 -24.95 -27.46 -30.03
CA SER A 98 -23.61 -27.95 -29.67
C SER A 98 -22.50 -26.94 -30.00
N CYS A 99 -22.64 -26.17 -31.10
CA CYS A 99 -21.68 -25.12 -31.43
C CYS A 99 -21.77 -23.95 -30.44
N ILE A 100 -22.99 -23.56 -30.06
CA ILE A 100 -23.23 -22.50 -29.05
C ILE A 100 -22.68 -22.93 -27.69
N GLU A 101 -22.91 -24.18 -27.26
CA GLU A 101 -22.42 -24.70 -25.99
C GLU A 101 -20.88 -24.69 -25.95
N SER A 102 -20.24 -25.13 -27.03
CA SER A 102 -18.78 -25.10 -27.15
C SER A 102 -18.22 -23.68 -27.09
N ALA A 103 -18.84 -22.73 -27.81
CA ALA A 103 -18.42 -21.33 -27.80
C ALA A 103 -18.60 -20.69 -26.41
N ASN A 104 -19.72 -20.96 -25.74
CA ASN A 104 -19.97 -20.46 -24.38
C ASN A 104 -18.95 -21.01 -23.37
N TYR A 105 -18.56 -22.28 -23.50
CA TYR A 105 -17.48 -22.85 -22.69
C TYR A 105 -16.16 -22.10 -22.92
N SER A 106 -15.83 -21.79 -24.17
CA SER A 106 -14.64 -21.00 -24.51
C SER A 106 -14.68 -19.58 -23.93
N VAL A 107 -15.84 -18.89 -23.97
CA VAL A 107 -15.98 -17.56 -23.34
C VAL A 107 -15.72 -17.63 -21.84
N VAL A 108 -16.28 -18.63 -21.15
CA VAL A 108 -16.03 -18.81 -19.71
C VAL A 108 -14.54 -19.03 -19.45
N ALA A 109 -13.86 -19.86 -20.26
CA ALA A 109 -12.43 -20.10 -20.12
C ALA A 109 -11.58 -18.84 -20.38
N ILE A 110 -11.91 -18.06 -21.40
CA ILE A 110 -11.25 -16.77 -21.70
C ILE A 110 -11.42 -15.81 -20.53
N ASN A 111 -12.64 -15.64 -20.03
CA ASN A 111 -12.94 -14.74 -18.92
C ASN A 111 -12.20 -15.15 -17.65
N LEU A 112 -12.19 -16.45 -17.31
CA LEU A 112 -11.47 -16.94 -16.14
C LEU A 112 -9.97 -16.67 -16.21
N ASN A 113 -9.33 -17.00 -17.34
CA ASN A 113 -7.89 -16.78 -17.53
C ASN A 113 -7.54 -15.28 -17.47
N LEU A 114 -8.40 -14.45 -18.04
CA LEU A 114 -8.22 -13.00 -18.04
C LEU A 114 -8.38 -12.44 -16.62
N THR A 115 -9.48 -12.76 -15.94
CA THR A 115 -9.72 -12.35 -14.54
C THR A 115 -8.59 -12.81 -13.63
N GLU A 116 -8.13 -14.07 -13.73
CA GLU A 116 -7.02 -14.59 -12.93
C GLU A 116 -5.73 -13.79 -13.14
N THR A 117 -5.38 -13.50 -14.39
CA THR A 117 -4.16 -12.75 -14.74
C THR A 117 -4.19 -11.33 -14.14
N TYR A 118 -5.27 -10.60 -14.36
CA TYR A 118 -5.38 -9.21 -13.88
C TYR A 118 -5.58 -9.13 -12.37
N TYR A 119 -6.37 -10.02 -11.77
CA TYR A 119 -6.54 -10.05 -10.32
C TYR A 119 -5.23 -10.39 -9.61
N THR A 120 -4.43 -11.32 -10.14
CA THR A 120 -3.10 -11.62 -9.59
C THR A 120 -2.23 -10.36 -9.58
N TYR A 121 -2.19 -9.61 -10.69
CA TYR A 121 -1.43 -8.37 -10.78
C TYR A 121 -1.92 -7.29 -9.79
N ILE A 122 -3.24 -7.14 -9.64
CA ILE A 122 -3.86 -6.21 -8.68
C ILE A 122 -3.50 -6.61 -7.25
N GLU A 123 -3.58 -7.91 -6.92
CA GLU A 123 -3.29 -8.43 -5.59
C GLU A 123 -1.81 -8.37 -5.23
N ASP A 124 -0.92 -8.57 -6.21
CA ASP A 124 0.52 -8.35 -6.01
C ASP A 124 0.82 -6.87 -5.75
N SER A 125 0.15 -5.96 -6.47
CA SER A 125 0.27 -4.52 -6.24
C SER A 125 -0.26 -4.09 -4.87
N GLU A 126 -1.40 -4.67 -4.43
CA GLU A 126 -1.95 -4.48 -3.08
C GLU A 126 -0.94 -4.93 -2.03
N ARG A 127 -0.37 -6.13 -2.19
CA ARG A 127 0.60 -6.70 -1.26
C ARG A 127 1.85 -5.86 -1.12
N GLU A 128 2.41 -5.34 -2.22
CA GLU A 128 3.57 -4.43 -2.18
C GLU A 128 3.28 -3.15 -1.37
N ALA A 129 2.07 -2.61 -1.50
CA ALA A 129 1.65 -1.44 -0.73
C ALA A 129 1.45 -1.77 0.76
N GLU A 130 0.84 -2.91 1.08
CA GLU A 130 0.66 -3.39 2.45
C GLU A 130 1.99 -3.73 3.14
N ASP A 131 2.95 -4.32 2.41
CA ASP A 131 4.30 -4.60 2.92
C ASP A 131 5.01 -3.30 3.31
N SER A 132 4.83 -2.23 2.52
CA SER A 132 5.37 -0.90 2.84
C SER A 132 4.74 -0.33 4.12
N VAL A 133 3.43 -0.51 4.30
CA VAL A 133 2.72 -0.12 5.53
C VAL A 133 3.24 -0.92 6.73
N GLN A 134 3.41 -2.23 6.59
CA GLN A 134 3.88 -3.08 7.67
C GLN A 134 5.33 -2.75 8.06
N GLN A 135 6.21 -2.55 7.08
CA GLN A 135 7.59 -2.11 7.32
C GLN A 135 7.63 -0.80 8.12
N ALA A 136 6.74 0.14 7.79
CA ALA A 136 6.64 1.40 8.49
C ALA A 136 6.15 1.25 9.94
N VAL A 137 5.19 0.36 10.19
CA VAL A 137 4.78 0.00 11.56
C VAL A 137 5.97 -0.56 12.34
N ASP A 138 6.75 -1.47 11.74
CA ASP A 138 7.89 -2.10 12.41
C ASP A 138 9.01 -1.08 12.72
N ILE A 139 9.31 -0.15 11.80
CA ILE A 139 10.27 0.93 12.03
C ILE A 139 9.84 1.80 13.20
N THR A 140 8.57 2.21 13.25
CA THR A 140 8.06 3.05 14.36
C THR A 140 8.01 2.30 15.69
N ALA A 141 7.79 0.99 15.69
CA ALA A 141 7.86 0.16 16.89
C ALA A 141 9.30 0.02 17.40
N ASN A 142 10.27 -0.17 16.50
CA ASN A 142 11.69 -0.27 16.86
C ASN A 142 12.23 1.03 17.49
N ALA A 143 11.73 2.19 17.06
CA ALA A 143 12.04 3.47 17.68
C ALA A 143 11.69 3.49 19.18
N LEU A 144 10.53 2.93 19.55
CA LEU A 144 10.13 2.83 20.96
C LEU A 144 10.96 1.82 21.74
N SER A 145 11.33 0.70 21.11
CA SER A 145 12.23 -0.29 21.73
C SER A 145 13.59 0.33 22.07
N THR A 146 14.19 1.06 21.12
CA THR A 146 15.48 1.73 21.32
C THR A 146 15.40 2.81 22.40
N LEU A 147 14.27 3.55 22.45
CA LEU A 147 14.01 4.53 23.50
C LEU A 147 13.94 3.90 24.90
N ASP A 148 13.34 2.71 25.03
CA ASP A 148 13.29 1.98 26.31
C ASP A 148 14.67 1.45 26.74
N GLU A 149 15.49 0.98 25.80
CA GLU A 149 16.88 0.61 26.09
C GLU A 149 17.70 1.80 26.61
N LEU A 150 17.55 2.98 25.98
CA LEU A 150 18.17 4.22 26.44
C LEU A 150 17.67 4.62 27.83
N LYS A 151 16.36 4.48 28.09
CA LYS A 151 15.77 4.71 29.42
C LYS A 151 16.49 3.90 30.49
N GLN A 152 16.59 2.59 30.30
CA GLN A 152 17.21 1.70 31.29
C GLN A 152 18.65 2.11 31.60
N ARG A 153 19.43 2.49 30.58
CA ARG A 153 20.80 2.95 30.73
C ARG A 153 20.89 4.29 31.47
N ILE A 154 20.02 5.24 31.14
CA ILE A 154 19.96 6.57 31.77
C ILE A 154 19.62 6.47 33.25
N TYR A 155 18.63 5.64 33.61
CA TYR A 155 18.24 5.44 35.01
C TYR A 155 19.26 4.62 35.82
N ALA A 156 20.15 3.86 35.17
CA ALA A 156 21.24 3.15 35.82
C ALA A 156 22.51 4.02 36.03
N CYS A 157 22.55 5.21 35.44
CA CYS A 157 23.70 6.09 35.48
C CYS A 157 23.87 6.76 36.85
N SER A 158 25.10 6.79 37.40
CA SER A 158 25.36 7.26 38.77
C SER A 158 26.39 8.39 38.90
N ASP A 159 27.04 8.78 37.80
CA ASP A 159 28.05 9.84 37.79
C ASP A 159 27.93 10.73 36.55
N ASN A 160 28.62 11.87 36.59
CA ASN A 160 28.54 12.90 35.56
C ASN A 160 29.25 12.50 34.25
N ASP A 161 30.20 11.56 34.27
CA ASP A 161 30.91 11.13 33.05
C ASP A 161 30.02 10.18 32.23
N CYS A 162 29.36 9.24 32.91
CA CYS A 162 28.30 8.42 32.35
C CYS A 162 27.14 9.29 31.83
N ALA A 163 26.72 10.30 32.59
CA ALA A 163 25.61 11.15 32.19
C ALA A 163 25.93 11.97 30.93
N GLN A 164 27.17 12.49 30.84
CA GLN A 164 27.62 13.22 29.65
C GLN A 164 27.69 12.34 28.39
N GLN A 165 28.08 11.06 28.52
CA GLN A 165 28.11 10.13 27.39
C GLN A 165 26.70 9.81 26.90
N LEU A 166 25.79 9.48 27.83
CA LEU A 166 24.41 9.15 27.50
C LEU A 166 23.62 10.35 26.97
N ASP A 167 23.95 11.59 27.36
CA ASP A 167 23.37 12.80 26.77
C ASP A 167 23.67 12.91 25.26
N ILE A 168 24.93 12.68 24.88
CA ILE A 168 25.34 12.68 23.45
C ILE A 168 24.56 11.61 22.68
N GLU A 169 24.52 10.38 23.20
CA GLU A 169 23.79 9.28 22.57
C GLU A 169 22.29 9.58 22.46
N LEU A 170 21.69 10.19 23.49
CA LEU A 170 20.28 10.56 23.51
C LEU A 170 19.96 11.62 22.45
N VAL A 171 20.81 12.65 22.30
CA VAL A 171 20.65 13.68 21.28
C VAL A 171 20.81 13.11 19.86
N GLU A 172 21.80 12.24 19.65
CA GLU A 172 22.00 11.55 18.37
C GLU A 172 20.81 10.66 18.01
N PHE A 173 20.34 9.84 18.96
CA PHE A 173 19.14 9.03 18.82
C PHE A 173 17.92 9.88 18.47
N TYR A 174 17.68 10.96 19.23
CA TYR A 174 16.54 11.83 19.01
C TYR A 174 16.55 12.47 17.61
N GLY A 175 17.70 12.97 17.17
CA GLY A 175 17.86 13.53 15.83
C GLY A 175 17.59 12.49 14.73
N ALA A 176 18.08 11.26 14.91
CA ALA A 176 17.87 10.17 13.96
C ALA A 176 16.41 9.71 13.94
N VAL A 177 15.78 9.49 15.10
CA VAL A 177 14.44 8.92 15.21
C VAL A 177 13.37 9.85 14.64
N VAL A 178 13.49 11.16 14.87
CA VAL A 178 12.56 12.16 14.31
C VAL A 178 12.60 12.13 12.78
N LYS A 179 13.80 12.04 12.19
CA LYS A 179 13.96 11.95 10.74
C LYS A 179 13.42 10.64 10.18
N VAL A 180 13.72 9.52 10.84
CA VAL A 180 13.23 8.20 10.44
C VAL A 180 11.71 8.14 10.46
N ILE A 181 11.06 8.64 11.51
CA ILE A 181 9.59 8.68 11.60
C ILE A 181 8.99 9.49 10.45
N TYR A 182 9.54 10.67 10.17
CA TYR A 182 9.05 11.53 9.09
C TYR A 182 9.18 10.84 7.71
N ASN A 183 10.36 10.34 7.40
CA ASN A 183 10.61 9.64 6.14
C ASN A 183 9.71 8.41 5.99
N THR A 184 9.50 7.67 7.07
CA THR A 184 8.64 6.48 7.08
C THR A 184 7.19 6.82 6.69
N ILE A 185 6.65 7.94 7.18
CA ILE A 185 5.32 8.41 6.79
C ILE A 185 5.29 8.79 5.31
N GLU A 186 6.32 9.50 4.83
CA GLU A 186 6.44 9.90 3.42
C GLU A 186 6.50 8.67 2.50
N ASP A 187 7.33 7.68 2.84
CA ASP A 187 7.51 6.44 2.07
C ASP A 187 6.20 5.66 1.95
N VAL A 188 5.43 5.52 3.05
CA VAL A 188 4.11 4.87 3.02
C VAL A 188 3.13 5.66 2.17
N ASN A 189 3.11 6.99 2.29
CA ASN A 189 2.23 7.83 1.47
C ASN A 189 2.57 7.71 -0.02
N VAL A 190 3.85 7.64 -0.37
CA VAL A 190 4.29 7.42 -1.77
C VAL A 190 3.85 6.03 -2.25
N ALA A 191 4.12 4.99 -1.47
CA ALA A 191 3.75 3.61 -1.84
C ALA A 191 2.23 3.46 -2.06
N THR A 192 1.43 3.99 -1.14
CA THR A 192 -0.02 3.78 -1.12
C THR A 192 -0.82 4.77 -1.97
N LEU A 193 -0.37 6.04 -2.10
CA LEU A 193 -1.14 7.09 -2.78
C LEU A 193 -0.57 7.48 -4.15
N GLN A 194 0.60 6.97 -4.53
CA GLN A 194 1.21 7.23 -5.84
C GLN A 194 1.52 5.92 -6.57
N VAL A 195 2.35 5.07 -5.97
CA VAL A 195 2.84 3.85 -6.64
C VAL A 195 1.70 2.85 -6.86
N LEU A 196 0.86 2.59 -5.85
CA LEU A 196 -0.27 1.69 -5.99
C LEU A 196 -1.25 2.16 -7.09
N PRO A 197 -1.79 3.39 -7.08
CA PRO A 197 -2.62 3.89 -8.19
C PRO A 197 -1.96 3.75 -9.57
N ASP A 198 -0.67 4.10 -9.68
CA ASP A 198 0.08 3.99 -10.93
C ASP A 198 0.17 2.53 -11.39
N ASN A 199 0.41 1.59 -10.49
CA ASN A 199 0.43 0.17 -10.81
C ASN A 199 -0.96 -0.33 -11.20
N LEU A 200 -2.00 -0.03 -10.42
CA LEU A 200 -3.38 -0.43 -10.76
C LEU A 200 -3.81 0.10 -12.14
N SER A 201 -3.41 1.32 -12.51
CA SER A 201 -3.69 1.86 -13.86
C SER A 201 -2.96 1.14 -15.00
N LYS A 202 -1.87 0.41 -14.71
CA LYS A 202 -1.15 -0.44 -15.67
C LYS A 202 -1.77 -1.82 -15.82
N ALA A 203 -2.75 -2.18 -14.98
CA ALA A 203 -3.61 -3.34 -15.18
C ALA A 203 -4.55 -3.09 -16.38
N VAL A 204 -3.98 -2.80 -17.55
CA VAL A 204 -4.71 -2.37 -18.75
C VAL A 204 -5.30 -3.60 -19.40
N PHE A 205 -6.62 -3.72 -19.32
CA PHE A 205 -7.41 -4.69 -20.07
C PHE A 205 -7.19 -4.54 -21.58
N ASP A 206 -6.68 -5.58 -22.24
CA ASP A 206 -6.57 -5.58 -23.71
C ASP A 206 -7.93 -5.86 -24.34
N LYS A 207 -8.74 -4.81 -24.40
CA LYS A 207 -10.08 -4.84 -24.98
C LYS A 207 -10.08 -5.30 -26.43
N VAL A 208 -9.04 -4.97 -27.20
CA VAL A 208 -8.97 -5.33 -28.63
C VAL A 208 -8.76 -6.83 -28.76
N GLN A 209 -7.76 -7.38 -28.07
CA GLN A 209 -7.47 -8.81 -28.09
C GLN A 209 -8.68 -9.61 -27.58
N TYR A 210 -9.30 -9.19 -26.47
CA TYR A 210 -10.48 -9.87 -25.94
C TYR A 210 -11.65 -9.86 -26.93
N SER A 211 -11.92 -8.70 -27.55
CA SER A 211 -12.99 -8.59 -28.54
C SER A 211 -12.72 -9.48 -29.76
N ASP A 212 -11.47 -9.53 -30.25
CA ASP A 212 -11.08 -10.36 -31.39
C ASP A 212 -11.31 -11.86 -31.11
N GLN A 213 -10.97 -12.33 -29.90
CA GLN A 213 -11.24 -13.71 -29.48
C GLN A 213 -12.74 -14.01 -29.48
N LEU A 214 -13.57 -13.08 -29.00
CA LEU A 214 -15.01 -13.26 -29.00
C LEU A 214 -15.62 -13.23 -30.42
N TYR A 215 -15.09 -12.40 -31.32
CA TYR A 215 -15.52 -12.37 -32.72
C TYR A 215 -15.20 -13.68 -33.44
N GLU A 216 -14.05 -14.28 -33.13
CA GLU A 216 -13.69 -15.60 -33.65
C GLU A 216 -14.71 -16.66 -33.22
N LEU A 217 -15.10 -16.69 -31.94
CA LEU A 217 -16.12 -17.61 -31.44
C LEU A 217 -17.49 -17.40 -32.11
N VAL A 218 -17.91 -16.16 -32.32
CA VAL A 218 -19.14 -15.85 -33.09
C VAL A 218 -19.02 -16.38 -34.52
N SER A 219 -17.87 -16.18 -35.17
CA SER A 219 -17.62 -16.68 -36.53
C SER A 219 -17.66 -18.21 -36.60
N GLU A 220 -17.13 -18.90 -35.59
CA GLU A 220 -17.17 -20.36 -35.49
C GLU A 220 -18.60 -20.89 -35.38
N VAL A 221 -19.42 -20.29 -34.52
CA VAL A 221 -20.84 -20.64 -34.41
C VAL A 221 -21.57 -20.37 -35.72
N GLY A 222 -21.27 -19.25 -36.39
CA GLY A 222 -21.83 -18.91 -37.70
C GLY A 222 -21.49 -19.92 -38.81
N ARG A 223 -20.40 -20.70 -38.69
CA ARG A 223 -20.08 -21.78 -39.64
C ARG A 223 -20.96 -23.03 -39.45
N CYS A 224 -21.70 -23.13 -38.35
CA CYS A 224 -22.66 -24.20 -38.10
C CYS A 224 -24.05 -23.91 -38.72
N LEU A 225 -24.28 -22.69 -39.21
CA LEU A 225 -25.46 -22.29 -39.97
C LEU A 225 -25.48 -22.84 -41.39
#